data_AF-A0AAD5WWZ2-F1
#
_entry.id   AF-A0AAD5WWZ2-F1
#
_cell.length_a   1.000
_cell.length_b   1.000
_cell.length_c   1.000
_cell.angle_alpha   90.00
_cell.angle_beta   90.00
_cell.angle_gamma   90.00
#
_symmetry.space_group_name_H-M   'P 1'
#
loop_
_entity.id
_entity.type
_entity.pdbx_description
1 polymer ?
#
loop_
_entity_poly.entity_id
_entity_poly.type
_entity_poly.pdbx_seq_one_letter_code
_entity_poly.pdbx_strand_id
1 'polypeptide(L)'
;MVTSGWSTVGGQTQSAYVNGNVDPKNDKNPSGSSCGSAVGVSAGYAPFSIGTETDGSLFCPADRAALCSMKPTVGLVPQAEIVPVSNTFDTPGPMTRSVHDLATLLDVLTSRVPAKSHTLNMTGSWSDISVASLDPTVWKIPGVFIRPVESATEHTICTRRLNSMVQISSLN
;
A
#
# COMPACT_ATOMS: atom_id res chain seq x y z
N MET A 1 -13.57 15.54 -10.25
CA MET A 1 -12.24 15.10 -9.81
C MET A 1 -11.67 14.25 -10.91
N VAL A 2 -10.45 14.54 -11.39
CA VAL A 2 -9.73 13.61 -12.28
C VAL A 2 -9.48 12.32 -11.50
N THR A 3 -9.75 11.18 -12.13
CA THR A 3 -9.41 9.86 -11.60
C THR A 3 -7.89 9.74 -11.51
N SER A 4 -7.37 9.10 -10.46
CA SER A 4 -5.92 8.87 -10.33
C SER A 4 -5.44 7.97 -11.47
N GLY A 5 -4.15 8.08 -11.82
CA GLY A 5 -3.52 7.24 -12.84
C GLY A 5 -3.60 7.73 -14.29
N TRP A 6 -4.00 8.99 -14.51
CA TRP A 6 -3.84 9.67 -15.79
C TRP A 6 -2.48 10.34 -15.94
N SER A 7 -1.89 10.29 -17.13
CA SER A 7 -0.79 11.16 -17.55
C SER A 7 -0.96 11.63 -18.99
N THR A 8 -0.34 12.76 -19.35
CA THR A 8 -0.35 13.29 -20.72
C THR A 8 0.27 12.32 -21.72
N VAL A 9 1.27 11.55 -21.29
CA VAL A 9 2.01 10.61 -22.15
C VAL A 9 1.34 9.24 -22.21
N GLY A 10 0.92 8.69 -21.06
CA GLY A 10 0.40 7.33 -20.95
C GLY A 10 -1.13 7.20 -20.96
N GLY A 11 -1.86 8.32 -21.00
CA GLY A 11 -3.32 8.31 -20.90
C GLY A 11 -3.79 7.82 -19.53
N GLN A 12 -4.99 7.23 -19.48
CA GLN A 12 -5.61 6.75 -18.24
C GLN A 12 -5.33 5.26 -18.00
N THR A 13 -4.61 4.95 -16.93
CA THR A 13 -4.47 3.58 -16.42
C THR A 13 -5.85 3.03 -16.01
N GLN A 14 -6.18 1.80 -16.42
CA GLN A 14 -7.44 1.12 -16.09
C GLN A 14 -7.18 0.01 -15.07
N SER A 15 -8.14 -0.26 -14.19
CA SER A 15 -8.07 -1.44 -13.31
C SER A 15 -8.08 -2.75 -14.11
N ALA A 16 -7.32 -3.75 -13.66
CA ALA A 16 -7.32 -5.09 -14.25
C ALA A 16 -8.62 -5.88 -13.95
N TYR A 17 -9.38 -5.48 -12.91
CA TYR A 17 -10.55 -6.23 -12.44
C TYR A 17 -11.89 -5.70 -12.94
N VAL A 18 -11.92 -4.52 -13.56
CA VAL A 18 -13.17 -3.89 -13.98
C VAL A 18 -13.15 -3.58 -15.47
N ASN A 19 -14.13 -4.11 -16.19
CA ASN A 19 -14.27 -3.89 -17.62
C ASN A 19 -14.86 -2.49 -17.95
N GLY A 20 -14.46 -1.98 -19.11
CA GLY A 20 -14.90 -0.69 -19.66
C GLY A 20 -14.09 0.51 -19.15
N ASN A 21 -14.27 1.65 -19.80
CA ASN A 21 -13.53 2.88 -19.49
C ASN A 21 -13.78 3.37 -18.06
N VAL A 22 -12.81 4.14 -17.51
CA VAL A 22 -12.97 4.83 -16.21
C VAL A 22 -14.22 5.69 -16.26
N ASP A 23 -15.15 5.38 -15.37
CA ASP A 23 -16.35 6.16 -15.12
C ASP A 23 -16.22 6.74 -13.69
N PRO A 24 -16.33 8.06 -13.52
CA PRO A 24 -16.27 8.70 -12.19
C PRO A 24 -17.38 8.25 -11.23
N LYS A 25 -18.39 7.52 -11.70
CA LYS A 25 -19.47 6.95 -10.87
C LYS A 25 -19.23 5.50 -10.44
N ASN A 26 -18.15 4.87 -10.90
CA ASN A 26 -17.83 3.47 -10.60
C ASN A 26 -16.48 3.37 -9.86
N ASP A 27 -16.28 2.31 -9.07
CA ASP A 27 -15.06 1.99 -8.29
C ASP A 27 -13.84 1.59 -9.16
N LYS A 28 -13.68 2.21 -10.32
CA LYS A 28 -12.67 1.87 -11.34
C LYS A 28 -11.34 2.60 -11.17
N ASN A 29 -11.21 3.43 -10.15
CA ASN A 29 -10.00 4.23 -9.91
C ASN A 29 -8.85 3.30 -9.49
N PRO A 30 -7.76 3.20 -10.27
CA PRO A 30 -6.59 2.36 -9.92
C PRO A 30 -5.74 2.97 -8.79
N SER A 31 -6.16 4.12 -8.24
CA SER A 31 -5.36 4.98 -7.37
C SER A 31 -4.06 5.43 -8.06
N GLY A 32 -3.04 5.80 -7.30
CA GLY A 32 -1.75 6.23 -7.84
C GLY A 32 -0.83 6.79 -6.77
N SER A 33 0.38 7.22 -7.13
CA SER A 33 0.91 7.35 -8.50
C SER A 33 1.38 6.04 -9.15
N SER A 34 1.76 5.01 -8.38
CA SER A 34 2.28 3.72 -8.89
C SER A 34 1.22 2.78 -9.51
N CYS A 35 0.18 3.35 -10.11
CA CYS A 35 -0.96 2.64 -10.69
C CYS A 35 -0.57 1.69 -11.83
N GLY A 36 0.31 2.11 -12.75
CA GLY A 36 0.76 1.26 -13.86
C GLY A 36 1.54 0.04 -13.38
N SER A 37 2.41 0.20 -12.39
CA SER A 37 3.14 -0.90 -11.74
C SER A 37 2.17 -1.90 -11.10
N ALA A 38 1.20 -1.41 -10.32
CA ALA A 38 0.21 -2.25 -9.65
C ALA A 38 -0.67 -3.02 -10.65
N VAL A 39 -1.27 -2.30 -11.60
CA VAL A 39 -2.14 -2.89 -12.62
C VAL A 39 -1.37 -3.87 -13.49
N GLY A 40 -0.12 -3.56 -13.87
CA GLY A 40 0.70 -4.45 -14.70
C GLY A 40 0.97 -5.80 -14.05
N VAL A 41 1.28 -5.83 -12.75
CA VAL A 41 1.46 -7.09 -12.00
C VAL A 41 0.12 -7.82 -11.84
N SER A 42 -0.95 -7.08 -11.50
CA SER A 42 -2.28 -7.64 -11.32
C SER A 42 -2.83 -8.29 -12.60
N ALA A 43 -2.61 -7.67 -13.76
CA ALA A 43 -2.97 -8.18 -15.07
C ALA A 43 -2.05 -9.31 -15.58
N GLY A 44 -0.95 -9.61 -14.88
CA GLY A 44 -0.01 -10.66 -15.25
C GLY A 44 1.02 -10.26 -16.31
N TYR A 45 1.24 -8.97 -16.57
CA TYR A 45 2.28 -8.50 -17.48
C TYR A 45 3.70 -8.59 -16.89
N ALA A 46 3.82 -8.64 -15.56
CA ALA A 46 5.07 -8.85 -14.85
C ALA A 46 4.84 -9.66 -13.57
N PRO A 47 5.83 -10.45 -13.10
CA PRO A 47 5.69 -11.23 -11.87
C PRO A 47 5.66 -10.36 -10.60
N PHE A 48 6.33 -9.21 -10.64
CA PHE A 48 6.39 -8.18 -9.60
C PHE A 48 6.74 -6.84 -10.23
N SER A 49 6.62 -5.75 -9.47
CA SER A 49 7.04 -4.42 -9.90
C SER A 49 7.56 -3.61 -8.73
N ILE A 50 8.12 -2.45 -9.06
CA ILE A 50 8.58 -1.44 -8.11
C ILE A 50 7.71 -0.20 -8.33
N GLY A 51 7.28 0.41 -7.25
CA GLY A 51 6.66 1.74 -7.24
C GLY A 51 7.40 2.67 -6.29
N THR A 52 6.89 3.89 -6.14
CA THR A 52 7.39 4.86 -5.15
C THR A 52 6.24 5.38 -4.31
N GLU A 53 6.52 5.65 -3.04
CA GLU A 53 5.57 6.27 -2.13
C GLU A 53 6.18 7.47 -1.43
N THR A 54 5.53 8.62 -1.63
CA THR A 54 5.62 9.78 -0.74
C THR A 54 4.56 9.67 0.35
N ASP A 55 3.31 9.44 -0.09
CA ASP A 55 2.14 9.24 0.77
C ASP A 55 1.12 8.39 -0.01
N GLY A 56 0.91 7.15 0.41
CA GLY A 56 -0.05 6.21 -0.16
C GLY A 56 0.18 5.70 -1.61
N SER A 57 1.20 6.17 -2.32
CA SER A 57 1.44 5.85 -3.73
C SER A 57 1.95 4.44 -4.04
N LEU A 58 2.27 3.63 -3.03
CA LEU A 58 2.46 2.17 -3.10
C LEU A 58 1.23 1.45 -2.56
N PHE A 59 0.76 1.83 -1.37
CA PHE A 59 -0.32 1.14 -0.67
C PHE A 59 -1.65 1.26 -1.40
N CYS A 60 -2.09 2.49 -1.72
CA CYS A 60 -3.39 2.73 -2.32
C CYS A 60 -3.57 2.05 -3.69
N PRO A 61 -2.60 2.08 -4.64
CA PRO A 61 -2.74 1.34 -5.90
C PRO A 61 -2.59 -0.18 -5.72
N ALA A 62 -1.79 -0.66 -4.76
CA ALA A 62 -1.72 -2.10 -4.46
C ALA A 62 -3.05 -2.65 -3.94
N ASP A 63 -3.70 -1.93 -3.02
CA ASP A 63 -5.02 -2.26 -2.47
C ASP A 63 -6.05 -2.40 -3.60
N ARG A 64 -6.10 -1.41 -4.50
CA ARG A 64 -7.00 -1.43 -5.67
C ARG A 64 -6.67 -2.52 -6.69
N ALA A 65 -5.41 -2.96 -6.75
CA ALA A 65 -4.93 -4.00 -7.66
C ALA A 65 -4.85 -5.39 -7.00
N ALA A 66 -5.36 -5.55 -5.77
CA ALA A 66 -5.32 -6.78 -4.99
C ALA A 66 -3.89 -7.38 -4.89
N LEU A 67 -2.91 -6.53 -4.58
CA LEU A 67 -1.51 -6.90 -4.44
C LEU A 67 -1.01 -6.73 -3.00
N CYS A 68 0.03 -7.47 -2.66
CA CYS A 68 0.85 -7.22 -1.47
C CYS A 68 1.84 -6.10 -1.79
N SER A 69 1.89 -5.08 -0.94
CA SER A 69 2.84 -3.97 -1.04
C SER A 69 3.17 -3.44 0.35
N MET A 70 4.36 -2.85 0.50
CA MET A 70 4.75 -2.15 1.71
C MET A 70 5.57 -0.92 1.37
N LYS A 71 5.40 0.15 2.14
CA LYS A 71 6.30 1.30 2.12
C LYS A 71 7.50 1.00 3.04
N PRO A 72 8.73 0.83 2.52
CA PRO A 72 9.89 0.59 3.37
C PRO A 72 10.21 1.80 4.24
N THR A 73 11.05 1.60 5.26
CA THR A 73 11.64 2.73 6.01
C THR A 73 12.39 3.64 5.04
N VAL A 74 12.16 4.96 5.14
CA VAL A 74 12.84 5.95 4.30
C VAL A 74 14.34 5.79 4.45
N GLY A 75 15.05 5.69 3.31
CA GLY A 75 16.50 5.46 3.25
C GLY A 75 16.94 4.00 3.29
N LEU A 76 16.04 3.01 3.47
CA LEU A 76 16.41 1.59 3.40
C LEU A 76 16.79 1.17 1.97
N VAL A 77 15.95 1.55 1.01
CA VAL A 77 16.17 1.34 -0.43
C VAL A 77 16.75 2.63 -1.03
N PRO A 78 17.80 2.57 -1.87
CA PRO A 78 18.37 3.74 -2.51
C PRO A 78 17.34 4.53 -3.33
N GLN A 79 17.42 5.86 -3.25
CA GLN A 79 16.55 6.78 -4.01
C GLN A 79 17.29 7.47 -5.16
N ALA A 80 18.54 7.07 -5.41
CA ALA A 80 19.32 7.63 -6.50
C ALA A 80 18.57 7.43 -7.83
N GLU A 81 18.57 8.48 -8.66
CA GLU A 81 17.95 8.50 -9.99
C GLU A 81 16.41 8.40 -10.01
N ILE A 82 15.75 8.38 -8.85
CA ILE A 82 14.30 8.55 -8.74
C ILE A 82 13.97 10.04 -8.76
N VAL A 83 13.02 10.44 -9.61
CA VAL A 83 12.53 11.83 -9.65
C VAL A 83 11.88 12.16 -8.30
N PRO A 84 12.39 13.15 -7.54
CA PRO A 84 11.94 13.39 -6.18
C PRO A 84 10.64 14.19 -6.14
N VAL A 85 9.77 13.83 -5.21
CA VAL A 85 8.64 14.64 -4.73
C VAL A 85 8.97 15.21 -3.35
N SER A 86 9.49 14.38 -2.45
CA SER A 86 9.95 14.76 -1.12
C SER A 86 11.05 13.84 -0.60
N ASN A 87 12.28 14.36 -0.48
CA ASN A 87 13.42 13.59 0.04
C ASN A 87 13.21 13.02 1.45
N THR A 88 12.27 13.56 2.23
CA THR A 88 11.99 13.12 3.60
C THR A 88 10.92 12.04 3.69
N PHE A 89 10.10 11.87 2.65
CA PHE A 89 8.97 10.93 2.65
C PHE A 89 9.06 9.88 1.54
N ASP A 90 9.75 10.20 0.45
CA ASP A 90 9.88 9.31 -0.70
C ASP A 90 10.59 8.02 -0.31
N THR A 91 10.09 6.90 -0.83
CA THR A 91 10.77 5.62 -0.78
C THR A 91 10.26 4.71 -1.89
N PRO A 92 11.14 4.07 -2.66
CA PRO A 92 10.75 3.00 -3.56
C PRO A 92 10.39 1.74 -2.77
N GLY A 93 9.47 0.94 -3.30
CA GLY A 93 9.02 -0.27 -2.64
C GLY A 93 8.46 -1.35 -3.58
N PRO A 94 8.42 -2.60 -3.11
CA PRO A 94 7.96 -3.74 -3.88
C PRO A 94 6.43 -3.80 -3.98
N MET A 95 5.92 -4.24 -5.14
CA MET A 95 4.51 -4.59 -5.36
C MET A 95 4.44 -5.98 -5.99
N THR A 96 3.77 -6.92 -5.33
CA THR A 96 3.81 -8.35 -5.68
C THR A 96 2.48 -9.06 -5.40
N ARG A 97 2.32 -10.31 -5.85
CA ARG A 97 1.11 -11.11 -5.59
C ARG A 97 1.18 -11.93 -4.30
N SER A 98 2.32 -11.95 -3.61
CA SER A 98 2.50 -12.74 -2.38
C SER A 98 3.45 -12.04 -1.42
N VAL A 99 3.22 -12.22 -0.11
CA VAL A 99 4.11 -11.66 0.92
C VAL A 99 5.53 -12.25 0.83
N HIS A 100 5.66 -13.48 0.34
CA HIS A 100 6.96 -14.12 0.11
C HIS A 100 7.76 -13.41 -0.98
N ASP A 101 7.15 -13.14 -2.12
CA ASP A 101 7.81 -12.41 -3.22
C ASP A 101 8.12 -10.98 -2.81
N LEU A 102 7.24 -10.36 -2.01
CA LEU A 102 7.48 -9.03 -1.43
C LEU A 102 8.74 -9.02 -0.57
N ALA A 103 8.88 -9.97 0.36
CA ALA A 103 10.05 -10.08 1.22
C ALA A 103 11.33 -10.36 0.41
N THR A 104 11.24 -11.25 -0.58
CA THR A 104 12.35 -11.59 -1.48
C THR A 104 12.80 -10.38 -2.30
N LEU A 105 11.84 -9.64 -2.87
CA LEU A 105 12.15 -8.44 -3.65
C LEU A 105 12.73 -7.34 -2.76
N LEU A 106 12.23 -7.18 -1.53
CA LEU A 106 12.80 -6.22 -0.59
C LEU A 106 14.27 -6.53 -0.26
N ASP A 107 14.61 -7.81 -0.02
CA ASP A 107 16.01 -8.22 0.20
C ASP A 107 16.93 -7.76 -0.95
N VAL A 108 16.46 -7.88 -2.20
CA VAL A 108 17.21 -7.44 -3.39
C VAL A 108 17.31 -5.92 -3.50
N LEU A 109 16.26 -5.18 -3.14
CA LEU A 109 16.21 -3.72 -3.26
C LEU A 109 17.03 -3.00 -2.19
N THR A 110 17.18 -3.61 -1.01
CA THR A 110 17.84 -2.94 0.12
C THR A 110 19.31 -2.60 -0.18
N SER A 111 19.72 -1.38 0.19
CA SER A 111 21.09 -0.88 0.00
C SER A 111 22.15 -1.61 0.82
N ARG A 112 21.71 -2.31 1.88
CA ARG A 112 22.53 -3.07 2.80
C ARG A 112 22.02 -4.50 2.76
N VAL A 113 22.90 -5.45 2.47
CA VAL A 113 22.58 -6.87 2.62
C VAL A 113 22.09 -7.06 4.06
N PRO A 114 20.82 -7.41 4.27
CA PRO A 114 20.29 -7.54 5.61
C PRO A 114 21.02 -8.70 6.29
N ALA A 115 21.33 -8.56 7.59
CA ALA A 115 22.04 -9.60 8.35
C ALA A 115 21.30 -10.95 8.35
N LYS A 116 19.99 -10.91 8.11
CA LYS A 116 19.11 -12.05 7.84
C LYS A 116 18.11 -11.65 6.75
N SER A 117 17.85 -12.54 5.81
CA SER A 117 16.81 -12.33 4.79
C SER A 117 15.45 -12.07 5.43
N HIS A 118 14.68 -11.14 4.87
CA HIS A 118 13.32 -10.85 5.29
C HIS A 118 12.40 -12.07 5.20
N THR A 119 12.66 -13.00 4.26
CA THR A 119 11.92 -14.26 4.15
C THR A 119 12.03 -15.15 5.39
N LEU A 120 13.16 -15.10 6.12
CA LEU A 120 13.36 -15.91 7.33
C LEU A 120 12.47 -15.45 8.50
N ASN A 121 12.03 -14.20 8.50
CA ASN A 121 11.14 -13.67 9.52
C ASN A 121 9.68 -14.07 9.28
N MET A 122 9.35 -14.68 8.13
CA MET A 122 7.98 -15.12 7.82
C MET A 122 7.57 -16.39 8.58
N THR A 123 8.53 -17.17 9.09
CA THR A 123 8.28 -18.44 9.81
C THR A 123 8.36 -18.30 11.33
N GLY A 124 8.38 -17.06 11.85
CA GLY A 124 8.44 -16.79 13.29
C GLY A 124 7.12 -17.05 14.02
N SER A 125 7.19 -17.12 15.35
CA SER A 125 5.99 -17.14 16.21
C SER A 125 5.38 -15.73 16.31
N TRP A 126 4.06 -15.68 16.40
CA TRP A 126 3.30 -14.45 16.66
C TRP A 126 3.05 -14.20 18.16
N SER A 127 3.49 -15.11 19.04
CA SER A 127 3.20 -15.10 20.49
C SER A 127 3.57 -13.81 21.21
N ASP A 128 4.62 -13.11 20.74
CA ASP A 128 5.15 -11.90 21.39
C ASP A 128 4.78 -10.60 20.65
N ILE A 129 3.89 -10.67 19.66
CA ILE A 129 3.48 -9.50 18.86
C ILE A 129 2.17 -8.93 19.42
N SER A 130 2.20 -7.67 19.84
CA SER A 130 0.99 -6.92 20.15
C SER A 130 0.51 -6.17 18.90
N VAL A 131 -0.79 -6.30 18.58
CA VAL A 131 -1.44 -5.57 17.50
C VAL A 131 -2.35 -4.51 18.10
N ALA A 132 -2.09 -3.25 17.79
CA ALA A 132 -2.90 -2.13 18.22
C ALA A 132 -3.64 -1.49 17.03
N SER A 133 -4.88 -1.08 17.25
CA SER A 133 -5.63 -0.23 16.31
C SER A 133 -5.64 1.21 16.82
N LEU A 134 -5.35 2.19 15.96
CA LEU A 134 -5.53 3.60 16.33
C LEU A 134 -7.02 3.94 16.47
N ASP A 135 -7.34 4.78 17.44
CA ASP A 135 -8.69 5.29 17.61
C ASP A 135 -8.92 6.49 16.67
N PRO A 136 -9.80 6.37 15.65
CA PRO A 136 -10.05 7.45 14.70
C PRO A 136 -10.82 8.62 15.32
N THR A 137 -11.34 8.49 16.55
CA THR A 137 -11.93 9.62 17.29
C THR A 137 -10.87 10.55 17.87
N VAL A 138 -9.68 10.00 18.15
CA VAL A 138 -8.53 10.71 18.72
C VAL A 138 -7.55 11.14 17.62
N TRP A 139 -7.21 10.22 16.72
CA TRP A 139 -6.24 10.43 15.64
C TRP A 139 -6.94 10.85 14.34
N LYS A 140 -7.44 12.09 14.33
CA LYS A 140 -8.08 12.68 13.15
C LYS A 140 -7.09 13.54 12.38
N ILE A 141 -7.07 13.38 11.06
CA ILE A 141 -6.49 14.40 10.20
C ILE A 141 -7.34 15.68 10.38
N PRO A 142 -6.73 16.84 10.66
CA PRO A 142 -7.47 18.07 10.85
C PRO A 142 -8.40 18.36 9.66
N GLY A 143 -9.62 18.82 9.95
CA GLY A 143 -10.66 19.06 8.95
C GLY A 143 -10.28 20.07 7.85
N VAL A 144 -9.22 20.83 8.06
CA VAL A 144 -8.61 21.71 7.06
C VAL A 144 -7.91 20.95 5.94
N PHE A 145 -7.37 19.75 6.21
CA PHE A 145 -6.70 18.92 5.22
C PHE A 145 -7.67 17.93 4.57
N ILE A 146 -8.49 17.25 5.37
CA ILE A 146 -9.47 16.27 4.89
C ILE A 146 -10.78 16.51 5.64
N ARG A 147 -11.86 16.79 4.89
CA ARG A 147 -13.20 16.84 5.48
C ARG A 147 -13.59 15.44 5.94
N PRO A 148 -13.85 15.21 7.24
CA PRO A 148 -14.28 13.91 7.71
C PRO A 148 -15.59 13.53 7.03
N VAL A 149 -15.65 12.32 6.49
CA VAL A 149 -16.89 11.72 6.03
C VAL A 149 -17.41 10.86 7.17
N GLU A 150 -18.57 11.23 7.71
CA GLU A 150 -19.12 10.60 8.91
C GLU A 150 -19.37 9.10 8.70
N SER A 151 -19.96 8.73 7.57
CA SER A 151 -20.18 7.32 7.21
C SER A 151 -18.89 6.51 7.08
N ALA A 152 -17.80 7.11 6.57
CA ALA A 152 -16.50 6.43 6.49
C ALA A 152 -15.84 6.28 7.88
N THR A 153 -16.05 7.27 8.76
CA THR A 153 -15.59 7.24 10.15
C THR A 153 -16.35 6.15 10.93
N GLU A 154 -17.67 6.08 10.77
CA GLU A 154 -18.52 5.04 11.34
C GLU A 154 -18.14 3.65 10.84
N HIS A 155 -17.87 3.50 9.53
CA HIS A 155 -17.41 2.22 8.97
C HIS A 155 -16.10 1.78 9.64
N THR A 156 -15.13 2.68 9.76
CA THR A 156 -13.84 2.40 10.42
C THR A 156 -14.04 1.95 11.88
N ILE A 157 -14.94 2.61 12.60
CA ILE A 157 -15.29 2.27 13.99
C ILE A 157 -16.06 0.94 14.07
N CYS A 158 -16.96 0.66 13.11
CA CYS A 158 -17.77 -0.55 13.06
C CYS A 158 -16.91 -1.79 12.75
N THR A 159 -15.99 -1.70 11.78
CA THR A 159 -15.03 -2.76 11.47
C THR A 159 -14.14 -3.08 12.67
N ARG A 160 -13.79 -2.08 13.50
CA ARG A 160 -13.09 -2.31 14.78
C ARG A 160 -13.93 -3.14 15.77
N ARG A 161 -15.24 -2.92 15.85
CA ARG A 161 -16.15 -3.72 16.70
C ARG A 161 -16.35 -5.14 16.17
N LEU A 162 -16.21 -5.37 14.87
CA LEU A 162 -16.19 -6.72 14.30
C LEU A 162 -14.86 -7.44 14.59
N ASN A 163 -13.73 -6.71 14.53
CA ASN A 163 -12.41 -7.24 14.87
C ASN A 163 -12.19 -7.44 16.39
N SER A 164 -13.08 -6.98 17.27
CA SER A 164 -13.08 -7.46 18.67
C SER A 164 -13.53 -8.92 18.84
N MET A 165 -13.96 -9.62 17.76
CA MET A 165 -13.99 -11.10 17.76
C MET A 165 -12.61 -11.74 17.53
N VAL A 166 -11.60 -10.96 17.11
CA VAL A 166 -10.18 -11.32 17.17
C VAL A 166 -9.55 -10.50 18.30
N GLN A 167 -10.16 -10.52 19.49
CA GLN A 167 -9.42 -10.17 20.69
C GLN A 167 -8.40 -11.28 20.93
N ILE A 168 -7.13 -10.91 20.84
CA ILE A 168 -6.04 -11.61 21.52
C ILE A 168 -6.39 -11.53 23.01
N SER A 169 -7.13 -12.52 23.50
CA SER A 169 -7.13 -12.80 24.93
C SER A 169 -5.70 -13.17 25.28
N SER A 170 -5.11 -12.48 26.25
CA SER A 170 -3.91 -12.96 26.91
C SER A 170 -4.22 -14.36 27.43
N LEU A 171 -3.74 -15.39 26.74
CA LEU A 171 -3.68 -16.73 27.29
C LEU A 171 -2.56 -16.67 28.33
N ASN A 172 -2.98 -16.59 29.60
CA ASN A 172 -2.11 -16.86 30.75
C ASN A 172 -1.49 -18.25 30.64
#